data_AF-A0A7S0ZZC7-F1
#
_entry.id   AF-A0A7S0ZZC7-F1
#
_cell.length_a   1.000
_cell.length_b   1.000
_cell.length_c   1.000
_cell.angle_alpha   90.00
_cell.angle_beta   90.00
_cell.angle_gamma   90.00
#
_symmetry.space_group_name_H-M   'P 1'
#
loop_
_entity.id
_entity.type
_entity.pdbx_description
1 polymer ?
#
loop_
_entity_poly.entity_id
_entity_poly.type
_entity_poly.pdbx_seq_one_letter_code
_entity_poly.pdbx_strand_id
1 'polypeptide(L)'
;FGPGSGDTVSAVGDPHVTSITGEKFDLWVTGWSTFLQVPKNVEPNSVPKLLVTGNVQPYHAEKCAPAYLQTVKVTGSLIDHHEVMVRAGSLETSVPFGISLNGSAFIPIGSSGSSSFSSQSFSLHGKISEDEPGVWGPDAKLVIEVGAIMLTVTQHTEGRFDDSRSMLDVSVTGLDGVENVGGWLGVDGALSAGRAPPECLNVAFIAAGTHPRHDDDPEAVGFQSPHIW
;
A
#
# COMPACT_ATOMS: atom_id res chain seq x y z
N PHE A 1 36.27 -24.50 2.13
CA PHE A 1 36.14 -23.87 0.80
C PHE A 1 34.84 -24.40 0.18
N GLY A 2 33.92 -23.51 -0.22
CA GLY A 2 32.48 -23.75 -0.47
C GLY A 2 32.11 -24.59 -1.71
N PRO A 3 30.85 -24.50 -2.19
CA PRO A 3 30.18 -23.25 -2.53
C PRO A 3 28.85 -23.01 -1.79
N GLY A 4 28.47 -21.72 -1.69
CA GLY A 4 27.26 -21.25 -1.05
C GLY A 4 26.00 -21.57 -1.86
N SER A 5 24.99 -22.07 -1.16
CA SER A 5 23.60 -22.04 -1.59
C SER A 5 23.16 -20.57 -1.58
N GLY A 6 22.89 -20.01 -2.75
CA GLY A 6 22.14 -18.77 -2.84
C GLY A 6 20.76 -19.02 -2.27
N ASP A 7 20.44 -18.37 -1.15
CA ASP A 7 19.07 -18.22 -0.69
C ASP A 7 18.32 -17.49 -1.81
N THR A 8 17.56 -18.25 -2.59
CA THR A 8 16.53 -17.70 -3.45
C THR A 8 15.40 -17.25 -2.54
N VAL A 9 15.52 -16.03 -2.01
CA VAL A 9 14.39 -15.28 -1.49
C VAL A 9 13.38 -15.19 -2.62
N SER A 10 12.27 -15.91 -2.47
CA SER A 10 11.17 -15.89 -3.43
C SER A 10 9.91 -15.51 -2.69
N ALA A 11 9.32 -14.38 -3.05
CA ALA A 11 7.94 -14.05 -2.68
C ALA A 11 7.02 -14.92 -3.54
N VAL A 12 6.87 -16.18 -3.14
CA VAL A 12 6.07 -17.17 -3.86
C VAL A 12 4.62 -17.03 -3.44
N GLY A 13 3.78 -16.48 -4.33
CA GLY A 13 2.32 -16.66 -4.25
C GLY A 13 1.50 -15.56 -3.59
N ASP A 14 2.06 -14.39 -3.30
CA ASP A 14 1.32 -13.26 -2.73
C ASP A 14 0.84 -12.32 -3.84
N PRO A 15 -0.41 -12.41 -4.32
CA PRO A 15 -0.97 -11.41 -5.23
C PRO A 15 -1.00 -10.06 -4.52
N HIS A 16 -0.17 -9.14 -4.98
CA HIS A 16 0.04 -7.85 -4.32
C HIS A 16 -1.15 -6.91 -4.47
N VAL A 17 -2.10 -7.17 -5.36
CA VAL A 17 -3.30 -6.35 -5.54
C VAL A 17 -4.54 -7.21 -5.64
N THR A 18 -5.61 -6.81 -4.93
CA THR A 18 -6.98 -7.25 -5.16
C THR A 18 -7.83 -6.04 -5.56
N SER A 19 -8.43 -6.08 -6.75
CA SER A 19 -9.30 -5.02 -7.27
C SER A 19 -10.77 -5.20 -6.88
N ILE A 20 -11.59 -4.15 -7.09
CA ILE A 20 -13.05 -4.18 -6.86
C ILE A 20 -13.80 -5.21 -7.69
N THR A 21 -13.20 -5.70 -8.77
CA THR A 21 -13.77 -6.78 -9.59
C THR A 21 -13.43 -8.18 -9.07
N GLY A 22 -12.60 -8.26 -8.02
CA GLY A 22 -12.04 -9.50 -7.50
C GLY A 22 -10.82 -10.00 -8.26
N GLU A 23 -10.38 -9.30 -9.32
CA GLU A 23 -9.12 -9.63 -10.00
C GLU A 23 -7.93 -9.49 -9.04
N LYS A 24 -7.06 -10.50 -9.05
CA LYS A 24 -5.82 -10.56 -8.27
C LYS A 24 -4.61 -10.60 -9.20
N PHE A 25 -3.62 -9.74 -8.96
CA PHE A 25 -2.44 -9.64 -9.82
C PHE A 25 -1.23 -9.05 -9.10
N ASP A 26 -0.06 -9.27 -9.70
CA ASP A 26 1.22 -8.70 -9.26
C ASP A 26 1.57 -7.43 -10.01
N LEU A 27 2.31 -6.54 -9.33
CA LEU A 27 2.82 -5.31 -9.92
C LEU A 27 4.21 -5.51 -10.52
N TRP A 28 4.34 -5.15 -11.79
CA TRP A 28 5.60 -5.17 -12.54
C TRP A 28 6.03 -3.78 -13.00
N VAL A 29 5.25 -2.74 -12.66
CA VAL A 29 5.56 -1.34 -12.91
C VAL A 29 6.02 -0.69 -11.62
N THR A 30 7.21 -0.11 -11.64
CA THR A 30 7.77 0.69 -10.55
C THR A 30 7.53 2.19 -10.78
N GLY A 31 7.60 2.98 -9.71
CA GLY A 31 7.37 4.42 -9.72
C GLY A 31 5.95 4.79 -9.28
N TRP A 32 5.58 6.06 -9.52
CA TRP A 32 4.28 6.58 -9.15
C TRP A 32 3.17 6.00 -10.02
N SER A 33 2.22 5.32 -9.39
CA SER A 33 1.09 4.67 -10.05
C SER A 33 -0.23 4.96 -9.35
N THR A 34 -1.33 4.91 -10.10
CA THR A 34 -2.68 5.15 -9.58
C THR A 34 -3.30 3.87 -9.04
N PHE A 35 -3.52 3.82 -7.74
CA PHE A 35 -4.19 2.72 -7.06
C PHE A 35 -5.70 2.87 -7.12
N LEU A 36 -6.20 4.08 -6.85
CA LEU A 36 -7.62 4.36 -6.87
C LEU A 36 -7.88 5.76 -7.42
N GLN A 37 -8.86 5.89 -8.31
CA GLN A 37 -9.34 7.19 -8.79
C GLN A 37 -10.86 7.19 -8.89
N VAL A 38 -11.49 8.21 -8.31
CA VAL A 38 -12.94 8.43 -8.37
C VAL A 38 -13.21 9.83 -8.93
N PRO A 39 -14.01 9.98 -10.00
CA PRO A 39 -14.37 8.93 -10.96
C PRO A 39 -13.15 8.45 -11.76
N LYS A 40 -13.28 7.29 -12.40
CA LYS A 40 -12.26 6.64 -13.24
C LYS A 40 -11.77 7.59 -14.34
N ASN A 41 -12.70 8.25 -15.01
CA ASN A 41 -12.39 9.23 -16.05
C ASN A 41 -12.66 10.62 -15.49
N VAL A 42 -11.65 11.47 -15.52
CA VAL A 42 -11.76 12.87 -15.13
C VAL A 42 -11.60 13.71 -16.38
N GLU A 43 -12.52 14.63 -16.62
CA GLU A 43 -12.44 15.55 -17.75
C GLU A 43 -11.14 16.36 -17.71
N PRO A 44 -10.59 16.75 -18.87
CA PRO A 44 -9.41 17.61 -18.92
C PRO A 44 -9.58 18.86 -18.04
N ASN A 45 -8.58 19.18 -17.23
CA ASN A 45 -8.55 20.31 -16.29
C ASN A 45 -9.52 20.23 -15.10
N SER A 46 -10.13 19.06 -14.85
CA SER A 46 -10.91 18.83 -13.63
C SER A 46 -10.08 18.10 -12.57
N VAL A 47 -10.48 18.23 -11.30
CA VAL A 47 -9.84 17.52 -10.17
C VAL A 47 -10.65 16.24 -9.89
N PRO A 48 -10.00 15.08 -9.70
CA PRO A 48 -10.70 13.89 -9.21
C PRO A 48 -11.36 14.15 -7.85
N LYS A 49 -12.46 13.44 -7.59
CA LYS A 49 -13.10 13.45 -6.27
C LYS A 49 -12.17 12.85 -5.22
N LEU A 50 -11.53 11.73 -5.57
CA LEU A 50 -10.52 11.07 -4.76
C LEU A 50 -9.48 10.44 -5.68
N LEU A 51 -8.20 10.60 -5.34
CA LEU A 51 -7.07 10.01 -6.04
C LEU A 51 -6.09 9.47 -5.01
N VAL A 52 -5.76 8.19 -5.12
CA VAL A 52 -4.75 7.50 -4.34
C VAL A 52 -3.66 7.02 -5.29
N THR A 53 -2.45 7.55 -5.10
CA THR A 53 -1.26 7.13 -5.85
C THR A 53 -0.21 6.58 -4.91
N GLY A 54 0.54 5.58 -5.35
CA GLY A 54 1.63 4.99 -4.59
C GLY A 54 2.94 5.02 -5.37
N ASN A 55 4.05 5.25 -4.67
CA ASN A 55 5.39 5.07 -5.22
C ASN A 55 5.85 3.62 -5.01
N VAL A 56 5.78 2.84 -6.08
CA VAL A 56 6.14 1.43 -6.12
C VAL A 56 7.65 1.28 -6.32
N GLN A 57 8.30 0.49 -5.47
CA GLN A 57 9.73 0.21 -5.52
C GLN A 57 9.97 -1.29 -5.61
N PRO A 58 11.02 -1.73 -6.33
CA PRO A 58 11.41 -3.13 -6.32
C PRO A 58 12.11 -3.45 -4.99
N TYR A 59 11.79 -4.60 -4.40
CA TYR A 59 12.34 -5.05 -3.11
C TYR A 59 13.86 -5.29 -3.19
N HIS A 60 14.35 -5.74 -4.35
CA HIS A 60 15.77 -5.85 -4.68
C HIS A 60 16.05 -5.29 -6.07
N ALA A 61 17.33 -5.10 -6.42
CA ALA A 61 17.73 -4.66 -7.75
C ALA A 61 17.49 -5.70 -8.86
N GLU A 62 17.04 -6.91 -8.50
CA GLU A 62 16.80 -8.00 -9.42
C GLU A 62 15.51 -7.79 -10.22
N LYS A 63 15.50 -8.27 -11.47
CA LYS A 63 14.38 -8.07 -12.40
C LYS A 63 13.06 -8.71 -11.95
N CYS A 64 13.14 -9.79 -11.16
CA CYS A 64 11.98 -10.53 -10.67
C CYS A 64 11.70 -10.23 -9.20
N ALA A 65 12.32 -9.20 -8.63
CA ALA A 65 12.07 -8.83 -7.26
C ALA A 65 10.61 -8.38 -7.09
N PRO A 66 9.96 -8.78 -6.00
CA PRO A 66 8.61 -8.31 -5.71
C PRO A 66 8.61 -6.80 -5.49
N ALA A 67 7.43 -6.20 -5.61
CA ALA A 67 7.26 -4.76 -5.51
C ALA A 67 6.62 -4.38 -4.17
N TYR A 68 7.00 -3.22 -3.62
CA TYR A 68 6.42 -2.70 -2.38
C TYR A 68 6.22 -1.18 -2.47
N LEU A 69 5.41 -0.61 -1.58
CA LEU A 69 5.18 0.83 -1.51
C LEU A 69 6.07 1.48 -0.44
N GLN A 70 6.70 2.60 -0.79
CA GLN A 70 7.38 3.46 0.20
C GLN A 70 6.58 4.70 0.56
N THR A 71 5.73 5.16 -0.35
CA THR A 71 4.99 6.40 -0.17
C THR A 71 3.62 6.28 -0.82
N VAL A 72 2.60 6.72 -0.10
CA VAL A 72 1.22 6.81 -0.59
C VAL A 72 0.82 8.27 -0.52
N LYS A 73 0.12 8.73 -1.56
CA LYS A 73 -0.41 10.08 -1.65
C LYS A 73 -1.90 10.05 -1.95
N VAL A 74 -2.65 10.85 -1.19
CA VAL A 74 -4.10 11.00 -1.30
C VAL A 74 -4.41 12.46 -1.60
N THR A 75 -5.15 12.71 -2.67
CA THR A 75 -5.62 14.03 -3.08
C THR A 75 -7.07 13.95 -3.57
N GLY A 76 -7.72 15.09 -3.73
CA GLY A 76 -9.02 15.17 -4.40
C GLY A 76 -9.98 16.18 -3.79
N SER A 77 -11.08 16.45 -4.47
CA SER A 77 -12.07 17.42 -3.99
C SER A 77 -12.84 16.93 -2.75
N LEU A 78 -12.96 15.62 -2.52
CA LEU A 78 -13.64 15.08 -1.34
C LEU A 78 -12.87 15.31 -0.04
N ILE A 79 -11.56 15.53 -0.13
CA ILE A 79 -10.74 15.94 1.02
C ILE A 79 -10.43 17.44 0.98
N ASP A 80 -11.36 18.23 0.41
CA ASP A 80 -11.24 19.69 0.28
C ASP A 80 -9.89 20.12 -0.35
N HIS A 81 -9.49 19.43 -1.42
CA HIS A 81 -8.23 19.68 -2.14
C HIS A 81 -6.96 19.56 -1.30
N HIS A 82 -7.03 18.93 -0.13
CA HIS A 82 -5.85 18.62 0.66
C HIS A 82 -4.99 17.57 -0.05
N GLU A 83 -3.71 17.58 0.28
CA GLU A 83 -2.77 16.51 -0.03
C GLU A 83 -2.36 15.83 1.27
N VAL A 84 -2.61 14.53 1.38
CA VAL A 84 -2.10 13.69 2.46
C VAL A 84 -1.03 12.79 1.88
N MET A 85 0.19 12.88 2.38
CA MET A 85 1.29 12.01 2.00
C MET A 85 1.73 11.17 3.19
N VAL A 86 1.80 9.86 2.99
CA VAL A 86 2.22 8.87 3.99
C VAL A 86 3.52 8.27 3.51
N ARG A 87 4.53 8.23 4.38
CA ARG A 87 5.84 7.66 4.08
C ARG A 87 6.16 6.54 5.04
N ALA A 88 6.64 5.42 4.51
CA ALA A 88 7.19 4.33 5.30
C ALA A 88 8.47 4.77 6.03
N GLY A 89 8.73 4.19 7.18
CA GLY A 89 9.97 4.33 7.91
C GLY A 89 9.92 3.63 9.26
N SER A 90 11.01 2.96 9.62
CA SER A 90 11.06 2.26 10.90
C SER A 90 10.94 3.25 12.05
N LEU A 91 10.09 2.90 13.03
CA LEU A 91 9.86 3.68 14.24
C LEU A 91 11.12 3.84 15.10
N GLU A 92 12.16 3.03 14.82
CA GLU A 92 13.44 3.03 15.51
C GLU A 92 14.52 3.86 14.80
N THR A 93 14.17 4.58 13.73
CA THR A 93 15.12 5.35 12.91
C THR A 93 14.90 6.85 12.98
N SER A 94 15.83 7.62 12.41
CA SER A 94 15.71 9.09 12.28
C SER A 94 14.65 9.54 11.27
N VAL A 95 14.15 8.63 10.43
CA VAL A 95 13.16 8.91 9.38
C VAL A 95 12.00 7.90 9.53
N PRO A 96 11.22 7.97 10.62
CA PRO A 96 10.16 7.00 10.88
C PRO A 96 8.94 7.23 9.97
N PHE A 97 7.97 6.33 10.09
CA PHE A 97 6.63 6.46 9.54
C PHE A 97 6.10 7.86 9.82
N GLY A 98 5.66 8.54 8.78
CA GLY A 98 5.27 9.93 8.89
C GLY A 98 4.13 10.30 7.96
N ILE A 99 3.40 11.33 8.38
CA ILE A 99 2.29 11.92 7.66
C ILE A 99 2.64 13.37 7.34
N SER A 100 2.49 13.77 6.09
CA SER A 100 2.57 15.16 5.65
C SER A 100 1.21 15.62 5.15
N LEU A 101 0.80 16.82 5.57
CA LEU A 101 -0.40 17.49 5.08
C LEU A 101 -0.01 18.71 4.25
N ASN A 102 -0.50 18.81 3.01
CA ASN A 102 -0.29 19.94 2.11
C ASN A 102 1.20 20.33 1.93
N GLY A 103 2.08 19.33 1.82
CA GLY A 103 3.52 19.54 1.66
C GLY A 103 4.25 20.04 2.92
N SER A 104 3.61 20.02 4.09
CA SER A 104 4.26 20.30 5.37
C SER A 104 5.34 19.26 5.70
N ALA A 105 6.17 19.56 6.70
CA ALA A 105 7.12 18.58 7.21
C ALA A 105 6.40 17.32 7.70
N PHE A 106 7.01 16.15 7.48
CA PHE A 106 6.47 14.89 7.96
C PHE A 106 6.37 14.89 9.48
N ILE A 107 5.15 14.70 9.98
CA ILE A 107 4.84 14.51 11.38
C ILE A 107 4.93 13.01 11.66
N PRO A 108 5.89 12.54 12.48
CA PRO A 108 5.99 11.14 12.83
C PRO A 108 4.84 10.73 13.76
N ILE A 109 4.33 9.51 13.61
CA ILE A 109 3.50 8.92 14.66
C ILE A 109 4.48 8.44 15.74
N GLY A 110 4.74 9.31 16.71
CA GLY A 110 5.68 9.04 17.80
C GLY A 110 5.21 7.93 18.75
N SER A 111 6.06 7.56 19.69
CA SER A 111 5.83 6.50 20.71
C SER A 111 4.64 6.73 21.64
N SER A 112 3.99 7.90 21.61
CA SER A 112 2.70 8.14 22.27
C SER A 112 1.52 7.45 21.58
N GLY A 113 1.73 6.83 20.42
CA GLY A 113 0.84 5.82 19.86
C GLY A 113 -0.34 6.33 19.02
N SER A 114 -0.54 7.64 18.87
CA SER A 114 -1.59 8.17 18.00
C SER A 114 -1.31 9.59 17.46
N SER A 115 -1.78 9.89 16.25
CA SER A 115 -1.83 11.23 15.66
C SER A 115 -3.13 11.41 14.91
N SER A 116 -3.91 12.44 15.24
CA SER A 116 -5.22 12.65 14.61
C SER A 116 -5.31 14.05 14.02
N PHE A 117 -5.90 14.13 12.84
CA PHE A 117 -6.31 15.39 12.22
C PHE A 117 -7.74 15.22 11.71
N SER A 118 -8.55 16.26 11.81
CA SER A 118 -9.92 16.23 11.32
C SER A 118 -10.27 17.58 10.74
N SER A 119 -11.03 17.55 9.66
CA SER A 119 -11.59 18.71 8.97
C SER A 119 -13.11 18.50 8.80
N GLN A 120 -13.77 19.43 8.10
CA GLN A 120 -15.20 19.25 7.78
C GLN A 120 -15.44 18.14 6.75
N SER A 121 -14.44 17.78 5.94
CA SER A 121 -14.59 16.89 4.79
C SER A 121 -13.94 15.51 4.97
N PHE A 122 -12.93 15.41 5.83
CA PHE A 122 -12.25 14.15 6.13
C PHE A 122 -11.62 14.13 7.51
N SER A 123 -11.40 12.93 8.03
CA SER A 123 -10.61 12.66 9.23
C SER A 123 -9.40 11.79 8.88
N LEU A 124 -8.34 11.90 9.67
CA LEU A 124 -7.24 10.95 9.67
C LEU A 124 -6.87 10.60 11.10
N HIS A 125 -6.59 9.33 11.32
CA HIS A 125 -6.18 8.77 12.60
C HIS A 125 -5.02 7.80 12.37
N GLY A 126 -3.83 8.25 12.73
CA GLY A 126 -2.63 7.45 12.83
C GLY A 126 -2.57 6.78 14.20
N LYS A 127 -2.17 5.50 14.23
CA LYS A 127 -1.84 4.78 15.45
C LYS A 127 -0.62 3.89 15.26
N ILE A 128 -0.01 3.54 16.37
CA ILE A 128 0.90 2.39 16.44
C ILE A 128 0.07 1.20 16.95
N SER A 129 0.09 0.08 16.24
CA SER A 129 -0.52 -1.18 16.66
C SER A 129 0.49 -2.32 16.61
N GLU A 130 0.30 -3.32 17.45
CA GLU A 130 1.03 -4.58 17.41
C GLU A 130 0.05 -5.65 16.90
N ASP A 131 -0.29 -5.55 15.62
CA ASP A 131 -1.31 -6.42 15.01
C ASP A 131 -0.81 -7.87 14.89
N GLU A 132 0.52 -8.09 14.86
CA GLU A 132 1.17 -9.41 14.89
C GLU A 132 2.22 -9.54 16.03
N PRO A 133 1.77 -9.75 17.28
CA PRO A 133 2.65 -9.77 18.44
C PRO A 133 3.73 -10.84 18.34
N GLY A 134 4.99 -10.43 18.53
CA GLY A 134 6.14 -11.34 18.55
C GLY A 134 6.61 -11.85 17.19
N VAL A 135 6.00 -11.39 16.09
CA VAL A 135 6.48 -11.67 14.72
C VAL A 135 7.21 -10.44 14.18
N TRP A 136 6.60 -9.26 14.31
CA TRP A 136 7.12 -7.99 13.78
C TRP A 136 7.09 -6.88 14.84
N GLY A 137 7.80 -5.78 14.58
CA GLY A 137 7.77 -4.61 15.47
C GLY A 137 6.36 -4.02 15.56
N PRO A 138 6.12 -3.05 16.47
CA PRO A 138 4.89 -2.27 16.39
C PRO A 138 4.78 -1.63 15.00
N ASP A 139 3.70 -1.94 14.30
CA ASP A 139 3.40 -1.42 12.97
C ASP A 139 2.62 -0.10 13.09
N ALA A 140 2.89 0.81 12.17
CA ALA A 140 2.20 2.09 12.11
C ALA A 140 1.06 1.99 11.12
N LYS A 141 -0.13 2.43 11.51
CA LYS A 141 -1.32 2.45 10.66
C LYS A 141 -1.89 3.86 10.59
N LEU A 142 -2.27 4.28 9.40
CA LEU A 142 -3.07 5.47 9.17
C LEU A 142 -4.42 5.07 8.60
N VAL A 143 -5.50 5.54 9.21
CA VAL A 143 -6.85 5.48 8.65
C VAL A 143 -7.24 6.88 8.19
N ILE A 144 -7.74 7.00 6.97
CA ILE A 144 -8.29 8.23 6.39
C ILE A 144 -9.76 7.96 6.06
N GLU A 145 -10.66 8.71 6.68
CA GLU A 145 -12.11 8.57 6.49
C GLU A 145 -12.62 9.75 5.66
N VAL A 146 -13.29 9.45 4.55
CA VAL A 146 -13.84 10.44 3.62
C VAL A 146 -15.29 10.07 3.32
N GLY A 147 -16.21 10.56 4.16
CA GLY A 147 -17.61 10.13 4.12
C GLY A 147 -17.74 8.65 4.45
N ALA A 148 -18.22 7.84 3.50
CA ALA A 148 -18.32 6.38 3.65
C ALA A 148 -17.03 5.64 3.24
N ILE A 149 -16.12 6.29 2.50
CA ILE A 149 -14.89 5.66 2.02
C ILE A 149 -13.87 5.69 3.14
N MET A 150 -13.33 4.53 3.49
CA MET A 150 -12.25 4.40 4.45
C MET A 150 -11.01 3.83 3.75
N LEU A 151 -9.95 4.64 3.73
CA LEU A 151 -8.63 4.28 3.22
C LEU A 151 -7.71 3.99 4.40
N THR A 152 -7.15 2.78 4.43
CA THR A 152 -6.14 2.38 5.41
C THR A 152 -4.79 2.27 4.72
N VAL A 153 -3.77 2.87 5.34
CA VAL A 153 -2.36 2.67 4.99
C VAL A 153 -1.66 2.04 6.19
N THR A 154 -1.23 0.80 6.05
CA THR A 154 -0.53 0.05 7.11
C THR A 154 0.93 -0.06 6.74
N GLN A 155 1.83 0.20 7.68
CA GLN A 155 3.23 -0.11 7.52
C GLN A 155 3.49 -1.53 7.98
N HIS A 156 4.33 -2.24 7.23
CA HIS A 156 5.02 -3.43 7.67
C HIS A 156 6.51 -3.14 7.78
N THR A 157 7.21 -3.61 8.82
CA THR A 157 8.66 -3.39 8.97
C THR A 157 9.41 -4.70 9.23
N GLU A 158 10.30 -5.04 8.31
CA GLU A 158 11.26 -6.12 8.46
C GLU A 158 12.59 -5.59 8.99
N GLY A 159 13.38 -6.42 9.66
CA GLY A 159 14.65 -6.02 10.26
C GLY A 159 14.47 -5.01 11.41
N ARG A 160 15.57 -4.39 11.85
CA ARG A 160 15.56 -3.40 12.94
C ARG A 160 16.59 -2.30 12.71
N PHE A 161 16.37 -1.15 13.34
CA PHE A 161 17.27 0.01 13.27
C PHE A 161 17.64 0.35 11.81
N ASP A 162 18.93 0.52 11.51
CA ASP A 162 19.41 0.90 10.18
C ASP A 162 19.33 -0.24 9.14
N ASP A 163 19.16 -1.49 9.58
CA ASP A 163 18.93 -2.64 8.70
C ASP A 163 17.43 -2.86 8.42
N SER A 164 16.56 -1.99 8.95
CA SER A 164 15.13 -2.12 8.77
C SER A 164 14.68 -1.78 7.36
N ARG A 165 13.62 -2.43 6.93
CA ARG A 165 12.92 -2.18 5.68
C ARG A 165 11.44 -2.01 5.97
N SER A 166 10.97 -0.79 5.84
CA SER A 166 9.56 -0.45 6.01
C SER A 166 8.86 -0.36 4.67
N MET A 167 7.69 -0.96 4.60
CA MET A 167 6.85 -1.11 3.42
C MET A 167 5.43 -0.68 3.76
N LEU A 168 4.65 -0.21 2.78
CA LEU A 168 3.27 0.18 2.98
C LEU A 168 2.31 -0.75 2.24
N ASP A 169 1.21 -1.03 2.91
CA ASP A 169 0.00 -1.64 2.37
C ASP A 169 -1.08 -0.58 2.25
N VAL A 170 -1.99 -0.76 1.30
CA VAL A 170 -3.11 0.15 1.08
C VAL A 170 -4.39 -0.66 0.97
N SER A 171 -5.39 -0.40 1.80
CA SER A 171 -6.72 -0.99 1.63
C SER A 171 -7.81 0.07 1.62
N VAL A 172 -8.87 -0.19 0.86
CA VAL A 172 -10.02 0.71 0.71
C VAL A 172 -11.30 -0.07 0.90
N THR A 173 -12.19 0.47 1.72
CA THR A 173 -13.54 -0.04 1.99
C THR A 173 -14.57 1.07 1.78
N GLY A 174 -15.86 0.71 1.76
CA GLY A 174 -16.95 1.67 1.58
C GLY A 174 -17.05 2.22 0.15
N LEU A 175 -16.67 1.41 -0.84
CA LEU A 175 -16.80 1.74 -2.27
C LEU A 175 -18.17 1.34 -2.85
N ASP A 176 -19.08 0.82 -2.04
CA ASP A 176 -20.42 0.44 -2.49
C ASP A 176 -21.19 1.63 -3.04
N GLY A 177 -21.76 1.45 -4.23
CA GLY A 177 -22.46 2.52 -4.94
C GLY A 177 -21.54 3.60 -5.52
N VAL A 178 -20.22 3.51 -5.35
CA VAL A 178 -19.26 4.36 -6.05
C VAL A 178 -19.06 3.81 -7.46
N GLU A 179 -19.82 4.34 -8.42
CA GLU A 179 -19.67 3.94 -9.81
C GLU A 179 -18.35 4.44 -10.42
N ASN A 180 -17.81 3.65 -11.35
CA ASN A 180 -16.62 3.99 -12.13
C ASN A 180 -15.39 4.30 -11.26
N VAL A 181 -14.96 3.39 -10.39
CA VAL A 181 -13.65 3.50 -9.71
C VAL A 181 -12.55 3.05 -10.67
N GLY A 182 -11.54 3.90 -10.92
CA GLY A 182 -10.37 3.59 -11.75
C GLY A 182 -9.12 3.24 -10.93
N GLY A 183 -8.03 2.94 -11.63
CA GLY A 183 -6.77 2.49 -11.01
C GLY A 183 -6.75 0.99 -10.70
N TRP A 184 -5.64 0.52 -10.14
CA TRP A 184 -5.41 -0.90 -9.86
C TRP A 184 -6.41 -1.54 -8.89
N LEU A 185 -6.93 -0.76 -7.93
CA LEU A 185 -7.98 -1.20 -7.00
C LEU A 185 -9.39 -1.03 -7.60
N GLY A 186 -9.51 -0.30 -8.71
CA GLY A 186 -10.75 -0.07 -9.44
C GLY A 186 -10.98 -1.08 -10.57
N VAL A 187 -11.84 -0.71 -11.52
CA VAL A 187 -12.20 -1.57 -12.67
C VAL A 187 -11.12 -1.63 -13.75
N ASP A 188 -10.02 -0.86 -13.62
CA ASP A 188 -8.87 -0.99 -14.52
C ASP A 188 -8.05 -2.24 -14.22
N GLY A 189 -8.04 -2.69 -12.96
CA GLY A 189 -7.36 -3.91 -12.54
C GLY A 189 -5.92 -3.99 -13.05
N ALA A 190 -5.56 -5.14 -13.62
CA ALA A 190 -4.21 -5.42 -14.08
C ALA A 190 -3.78 -4.66 -15.35
N LEU A 191 -4.68 -3.92 -16.02
CA LEU A 191 -4.42 -3.31 -17.34
C LEU A 191 -3.13 -2.46 -17.39
N SER A 192 -2.82 -1.79 -16.29
CA SER A 192 -1.65 -0.91 -16.16
C SER A 192 -0.62 -1.43 -15.15
N ALA A 193 -0.73 -2.68 -14.70
CA ALA A 193 0.17 -3.28 -13.71
C ALA A 193 1.52 -3.71 -14.31
N GLY A 194 1.65 -3.66 -15.64
CA GLY A 194 2.79 -4.18 -16.38
C GLY A 194 2.64 -5.66 -16.69
N ARG A 195 3.71 -6.26 -17.20
CA ARG A 195 3.79 -7.69 -17.47
C ARG A 195 5.08 -8.23 -16.87
N ALA A 196 4.99 -9.41 -16.28
CA ALA A 196 6.17 -10.15 -15.85
C ALA A 196 7.14 -10.32 -17.03
N PRO A 197 8.45 -10.02 -16.84
CA PRO A 197 9.47 -10.38 -17.82
C PRO A 197 9.42 -11.90 -18.10
N PRO A 198 9.65 -12.36 -19.35
CA PRO A 198 9.59 -13.78 -19.69
C PRO A 198 10.48 -14.66 -18.80
N GLU A 199 11.62 -14.13 -18.36
CA GLU A 199 12.53 -14.82 -17.43
C GLU A 199 11.92 -15.04 -16.03
N CYS A 200 10.95 -14.20 -15.63
CA CYS A 200 10.23 -14.32 -14.36
C CYS A 200 9.00 -15.25 -14.46
N LEU A 201 8.59 -15.64 -15.68
CA LEU A 201 7.44 -16.54 -15.91
C LEU A 201 7.75 -18.02 -15.62
N ASN A 202 9.03 -18.40 -15.52
CA ASN A 202 9.44 -19.79 -15.30
C ASN A 202 9.49 -20.23 -13.82
N VAL A 203 8.86 -19.47 -12.91
CA VAL A 203 8.72 -19.85 -11.48
C VAL A 203 7.26 -19.99 -11.04
N ALA A 204 6.30 -19.89 -11.95
CA ALA A 204 4.91 -20.17 -11.65
C ALA A 204 4.59 -21.62 -12.02
N PHE A 205 4.15 -22.47 -11.08
CA PHE A 205 2.95 -23.28 -11.28
C PHE A 205 2.51 -24.01 -9.99
N ILE A 206 1.30 -23.66 -9.55
CA ILE A 206 0.37 -24.40 -8.68
C ILE A 206 0.58 -24.30 -7.16
N ALA A 207 -0.14 -23.35 -6.54
CA ALA A 207 -1.09 -23.59 -5.43
C ALA A 207 -1.82 -22.25 -5.21
N ALA A 208 -3.14 -22.09 -5.31
CA ALA A 208 -4.13 -22.74 -4.45
C ALA A 208 -3.66 -22.91 -3.00
N GLY A 209 -2.94 -21.92 -2.46
CA GLY A 209 -2.57 -21.84 -1.06
C GLY A 209 -3.45 -20.83 -0.35
N THR A 210 -4.42 -21.33 0.42
CA THR A 210 -5.14 -20.53 1.41
C THR A 210 -4.16 -20.05 2.48
N HIS A 211 -3.67 -18.82 2.38
CA HIS A 211 -3.10 -18.14 3.56
C HIS A 211 -4.24 -17.83 4.54
N PRO A 212 -4.03 -18.00 5.85
CA PRO A 212 -5.05 -17.71 6.85
C PRO A 212 -5.42 -16.24 6.72
N ARG A 213 -6.70 -16.02 6.49
CA ARG A 213 -7.31 -14.71 6.49
C ARG A 213 -7.03 -14.08 7.86
N HIS A 214 -6.43 -12.89 7.88
CA HIS A 214 -6.88 -11.91 8.84
C HIS A 214 -8.22 -11.38 8.30
N ASP A 215 -9.28 -12.15 8.55
CA ASP A 215 -10.65 -11.71 8.33
C ASP A 215 -10.87 -10.47 9.21
N ASP A 216 -11.00 -9.32 8.58
CA ASP A 216 -11.90 -8.25 9.00
C ASP A 216 -12.16 -7.37 7.76
N ASP A 217 -13.08 -7.86 6.92
CA ASP A 217 -13.92 -7.17 5.94
C ASP A 217 -13.85 -7.78 4.50
N PRO A 218 -14.82 -8.64 4.10
CA PRO A 218 -14.87 -9.25 2.77
C PRO A 218 -15.07 -8.25 1.61
N GLU A 219 -15.28 -6.96 1.90
CA GLU A 219 -15.43 -5.88 0.93
C GLU A 219 -14.15 -5.04 0.71
N ALA A 220 -13.06 -5.34 1.44
CA ALA A 220 -11.82 -4.59 1.30
C ALA A 220 -11.06 -4.94 0.01
N VAL A 221 -10.79 -3.92 -0.81
CA VAL A 221 -9.85 -3.99 -1.96
C VAL A 221 -8.53 -3.40 -1.51
N GLY A 222 -7.39 -3.88 -2.05
CA GLY A 222 -6.13 -3.37 -1.55
C GLY A 222 -4.87 -3.91 -2.21
N PHE A 223 -3.76 -3.33 -1.77
CA PHE A 223 -2.39 -3.73 -2.04
C PHE A 223 -1.72 -4.25 -0.78
N GLN A 224 -0.98 -5.35 -0.93
CA GLN A 224 -0.22 -6.01 0.14
C GLN A 224 1.24 -6.13 -0.28
N SER A 225 2.14 -5.73 0.60
CA SER A 225 3.58 -5.90 0.47
C SER A 225 3.98 -7.38 0.59
N PRO A 226 5.10 -7.79 -0.03
CA PRO A 226 5.56 -9.18 0.02
C PRO A 226 5.98 -9.57 1.44
N HIS A 227 5.72 -10.82 1.83
CA HIS A 227 6.35 -11.43 2.99
C HIS A 227 7.59 -12.21 2.56
N ILE A 228 8.77 -11.73 2.96
CA ILE A 228 10.03 -12.37 2.60
C ILE A 228 10.60 -13.08 3.84
N TRP A 229 10.62 -14.42 3.78
CA TRP A 229 11.18 -15.32 4.80
C TRP A 229 12.62 -15.72 4.49
#